data_AF-A0A2E7L0Z2-F1
#
_entry.id   AF-A0A2E7L0Z2-F1
#
_cell.length_a   1.000
_cell.length_b   1.000
_cell.length_c   1.000
_cell.angle_alpha   90.00
_cell.angle_beta   90.00
_cell.angle_gamma   90.00
#
_symmetry.space_group_name_H-M   'P 1'
#
loop_
_entity.id
_entity.type
_entity.pdbx_description
1 polymer ?
#
loop_
_entity_poly.entity_id
_entity_poly.type
_entity_poly.pdbx_seq_one_letter_code
_entity_poly.pdbx_strand_id
1 'polypeptide(L)'
;GGGGGGGGGYSGGGGGGGGDLLILLIELCIRYPKVGVPLLVLCCVGFVIYQVNFGGRARSRSPAYGRASPRRRERRVGHTEWVKKIQASDAAFDVADFRRDFEHAFVEIQQAWQNQDMKTVQHFVTDGIYEKFVVQFRAQQLQGYREKLEKIAVHDVRIAEWRPAGVFEVLTVQVGAAMVDYRVSPESGEWISGSRSVEHFEEYWSFIRRRNLQSADRQGSLLGGACPNCGTSIELNQFCRCSSCDAVLRSGTHDWVLSEITQASEWRAHQARDLRHAENYRNRHDSDFSLQHLEDRASVIFYRKAAAALTGSIDPLRKMATEEFCDAYQPGLSAASRKFDVDCAVGSVDCQGLIADAEQHYAVLEIRWSARPAEMGKGGKVSAFGHTALYYSWMVLMRLATARGKRETGFASTQCPSCGAPESDLKSDACDYCGEVMNTGLHDWVLVEFHRSRESSEATQWKRRLNDASRSVALASAAGTGAMQGAVSGDAAPEVSPVESLAWAVRVLAEDGVLDEAEREAIRQLASKNRISEEMVQQWVNQALQSELPPVQMPDKKAQQGWLGEVVEIALADNQVDDVERQMLKQLASSLGMSWYDVNLVIRKKQLHPPDATETTPV
;
A
#
# COMPACT_ATOMS: atom_id res chain seq x y z
N GLY A 1 6.25 13.99 21.85
CA GLY A 1 6.79 12.76 21.25
C GLY A 1 5.63 11.99 20.68
N GLY A 2 5.36 12.18 19.40
CA GLY A 2 4.33 11.46 18.65
C GLY A 2 5.01 10.36 17.85
N GLY A 3 4.54 9.12 18.01
CA GLY A 3 5.03 7.98 17.25
C GLY A 3 3.96 7.55 16.27
N GLY A 4 4.18 7.76 14.97
CA GLY A 4 3.42 7.11 13.90
C GLY A 4 3.90 5.67 13.72
N GLY A 5 3.00 4.78 13.32
CA GLY A 5 3.26 3.37 13.01
C GLY A 5 2.69 3.05 11.64
N GLY A 6 3.44 2.28 10.86
CA GLY A 6 2.94 1.71 9.62
C GLY A 6 2.07 0.50 9.96
N GLY A 7 0.82 0.52 9.50
CA GLY A 7 -0.13 -0.59 9.66
C GLY A 7 -1.20 -0.40 10.73
N GLY A 8 -1.63 0.82 11.02
CA GLY A 8 -2.78 1.09 11.88
C GLY A 8 -3.48 2.37 11.44
N GLY A 9 -4.81 2.37 11.47
CA GLY A 9 -5.59 3.60 11.24
C GLY A 9 -5.14 4.70 12.20
N TYR A 10 -5.23 5.96 11.76
CA TYR A 10 -4.82 7.11 12.55
C TYR A 10 -5.90 8.20 12.49
N SER A 11 -6.48 8.52 13.65
CA SER A 11 -7.01 9.85 13.95
C SER A 11 -7.00 10.11 15.46
N GLY A 12 -6.17 11.07 15.90
CA GLY A 12 -6.14 11.58 17.26
C GLY A 12 -7.21 12.66 17.47
N GLY A 13 -7.93 12.59 18.59
CA GLY A 13 -8.84 13.64 19.04
C GLY A 13 -8.27 14.38 20.24
N GLY A 14 -7.95 15.67 20.06
CA GLY A 14 -7.58 16.59 21.14
C GLY A 14 -8.80 17.07 21.92
N GLY A 15 -8.68 17.17 23.24
CA GLY A 15 -9.68 17.78 24.12
C GLY A 15 -8.98 18.49 25.28
N GLY A 16 -8.84 19.81 25.16
CA GLY A 16 -8.21 20.66 26.16
C GLY A 16 -9.16 21.11 27.28
N GLY A 17 -8.58 21.27 28.48
CA GLY A 17 -8.84 22.36 29.42
C GLY A 17 -10.27 22.53 29.97
N GLY A 18 -10.63 21.75 31.00
CA GLY A 18 -11.83 22.02 31.81
C GLY A 18 -11.85 21.44 33.23
N GLY A 19 -10.91 20.55 33.57
CA GLY A 19 -10.91 19.83 34.85
C GLY A 19 -10.61 20.69 36.09
N ASP A 20 -9.72 21.68 35.96
CA ASP A 20 -9.20 22.41 37.13
C ASP A 20 -10.23 23.34 37.78
N LEU A 21 -11.15 23.92 36.99
CA LEU A 21 -12.20 24.81 37.50
C LEU A 21 -13.27 24.06 38.31
N LEU A 22 -13.51 22.81 37.97
CA LEU A 22 -14.54 21.97 38.61
C LEU A 22 -14.04 21.44 39.96
N ILE A 23 -12.76 21.11 40.05
CA ILE A 23 -12.09 20.70 41.29
C ILE A 23 -12.08 21.87 42.30
N LEU A 24 -11.76 23.09 41.86
CA LEU A 24 -11.81 24.30 42.69
C LEU A 24 -13.21 24.60 43.24
N LEU A 25 -14.26 24.38 42.43
CA LEU A 25 -15.65 24.64 42.82
C LEU A 25 -16.16 23.62 43.85
N ILE A 26 -15.73 22.37 43.74
CA ILE A 26 -15.99 21.31 44.73
C ILE A 26 -15.27 21.61 46.05
N GLU A 27 -14.01 22.02 46.00
CA GLU A 27 -13.23 22.39 47.19
C GLU A 27 -13.84 23.61 47.93
N LEU A 28 -14.38 24.58 47.18
CA LEU A 28 -15.10 25.74 47.72
C LEU A 28 -16.40 25.34 48.44
N CYS A 29 -17.11 24.32 47.94
CA CYS A 29 -18.31 23.78 48.59
C CYS A 29 -17.99 23.05 49.90
N ILE A 30 -16.84 22.40 50.00
CA ILE A 30 -16.40 21.67 51.20
C ILE A 30 -15.86 22.63 52.28
N ARG A 31 -15.02 23.61 51.92
CA ARG A 31 -14.45 24.56 52.91
C ARG A 31 -15.39 25.69 53.32
N TYR A 32 -16.22 26.19 52.40
CA TYR A 32 -17.04 27.37 52.63
C TYR A 32 -18.47 27.17 52.12
N PRO A 33 -19.27 26.29 52.74
CA PRO A 33 -20.58 25.88 52.24
C PRO A 33 -21.57 27.05 52.08
N LYS A 34 -21.48 28.09 52.91
CA LYS A 34 -22.33 29.30 52.81
C LYS A 34 -22.07 30.14 51.55
N VAL A 35 -20.94 29.95 50.87
CA VAL A 35 -20.56 30.66 49.64
C VAL A 35 -20.53 29.69 48.45
N GLY A 36 -19.95 28.50 48.64
CA GLY A 36 -19.85 27.48 47.60
C GLY A 36 -21.21 26.93 47.15
N VAL A 37 -22.13 26.65 48.08
CA VAL A 37 -23.45 26.09 47.71
C VAL A 37 -24.30 27.10 46.93
N PRO A 38 -24.42 28.39 47.33
CA PRO A 38 -25.12 29.39 46.51
C PRO A 38 -24.49 29.60 45.14
N LEU A 39 -23.15 29.61 45.04
CA LEU A 39 -22.43 29.78 43.77
C LEU A 39 -22.66 28.58 42.84
N LEU A 40 -22.63 27.36 43.37
CA LEU A 40 -22.92 26.14 42.62
C LEU A 40 -24.37 26.12 42.13
N VAL A 41 -25.34 26.52 42.97
CA VAL A 41 -26.75 26.66 42.55
C VAL A 41 -26.89 27.69 41.44
N LEU A 42 -26.19 28.84 41.53
CA LEU A 42 -26.17 29.86 40.48
C LEU A 42 -25.57 29.34 39.16
N CYS A 43 -24.47 28.59 39.23
CA CYS A 43 -23.87 27.93 38.06
C CYS A 43 -24.79 26.87 37.46
N CYS A 44 -25.47 26.07 38.27
CA CYS A 44 -26.44 25.07 37.82
C CYS A 44 -27.67 25.73 37.18
N VAL A 45 -28.22 26.78 37.80
CA VAL A 45 -29.35 27.54 37.26
C VAL A 45 -28.95 28.25 35.96
N GLY A 46 -27.76 28.86 35.91
CA GLY A 46 -27.20 29.45 34.69
C GLY A 46 -27.00 28.42 33.58
N PHE A 47 -26.52 27.22 33.92
CA PHE A 47 -26.38 26.10 32.99
C PHE A 47 -27.72 25.59 32.47
N VAL A 48 -28.74 25.50 33.33
CA VAL A 48 -30.11 25.11 32.93
C VAL A 48 -30.73 26.20 32.05
N ILE A 49 -30.57 27.48 32.37
CA ILE A 49 -31.05 28.59 31.53
C ILE A 49 -30.31 28.61 30.19
N TYR A 50 -29.00 28.34 30.17
CA TYR A 50 -28.22 28.19 28.94
C TYR A 50 -28.70 27.00 28.10
N GLN A 51 -28.98 25.84 28.72
CA GLN A 51 -29.56 24.67 28.04
C GLN A 51 -30.96 24.96 27.47
N VAL A 52 -31.77 25.77 28.15
CA VAL A 52 -33.14 26.10 27.69
C VAL A 52 -33.14 27.17 26.60
N ASN A 53 -32.26 28.19 26.68
CA ASN A 53 -32.19 29.29 25.71
C ASN A 53 -31.27 29.01 24.51
N PHE A 54 -30.23 28.19 24.67
CA PHE A 54 -29.25 27.86 23.62
C PHE A 54 -29.21 26.37 23.24
N GLY A 55 -29.90 25.46 23.97
CA GLY A 55 -29.95 24.02 23.68
C GLY A 55 -30.88 23.61 22.52
N GLY A 56 -31.25 24.57 21.66
CA GLY A 56 -31.99 24.36 20.42
C GLY A 56 -31.09 24.19 19.20
N ARG A 57 -29.95 23.49 19.30
CA ARG A 57 -29.18 22.90 18.17
C ARG A 57 -28.05 22.05 18.73
N ALA A 58 -27.73 20.95 18.05
CA ALA A 58 -26.69 19.96 18.37
C ALA A 58 -26.99 18.99 19.53
N ARG A 59 -28.07 18.22 19.40
CA ARG A 59 -28.13 16.86 19.96
C ARG A 59 -27.63 15.92 18.87
N SER A 60 -26.33 15.61 18.89
CA SER A 60 -25.73 14.58 18.04
C SER A 60 -26.35 13.23 18.39
N ARG A 61 -27.46 12.92 17.73
CA ARG A 61 -27.96 11.55 17.59
C ARG A 61 -26.88 10.79 16.82
N SER A 62 -26.29 9.79 17.46
CA SER A 62 -25.62 8.71 16.75
C SER A 62 -26.53 8.29 15.58
N PRO A 63 -26.06 8.28 14.32
CA PRO A 63 -26.89 7.83 13.23
C PRO A 63 -27.15 6.34 13.43
N ALA A 64 -28.41 6.00 13.64
CA ALA A 64 -28.89 4.65 13.45
C ALA A 64 -28.49 4.20 12.03
N TYR A 65 -27.78 3.08 11.96
CA TYR A 65 -27.60 2.28 10.75
C TYR A 65 -28.97 2.11 10.05
N GLY A 66 -29.17 2.79 8.92
CA GLY A 66 -30.52 2.81 8.34
C GLY A 66 -30.71 3.67 7.09
N ARG A 67 -29.67 3.92 6.29
CA ARG A 67 -29.78 4.25 4.86
C ARG A 67 -28.46 3.88 4.21
N ALA A 68 -28.49 2.93 3.28
CA ALA A 68 -27.30 2.55 2.52
C ALA A 68 -26.73 3.80 1.83
N SER A 69 -25.47 4.15 2.10
CA SER A 69 -24.81 5.23 1.36
C SER A 69 -24.63 4.82 -0.12
N PRO A 70 -24.72 5.74 -1.09
CA PRO A 70 -24.63 5.41 -2.52
C PRO A 70 -23.25 4.88 -2.97
N ARG A 71 -22.15 5.19 -2.25
CA ARG A 71 -20.84 4.52 -2.43
C ARG A 71 -20.93 2.99 -2.26
N ARG A 72 -21.85 2.53 -1.40
CA ARG A 72 -22.17 1.10 -1.22
C ARG A 72 -22.95 0.53 -2.41
N ARG A 73 -23.55 1.37 -3.25
CA ARG A 73 -24.33 1.00 -4.44
C ARG A 73 -23.43 0.93 -5.69
N GLU A 74 -22.50 1.86 -5.89
CA GLU A 74 -21.54 1.86 -7.02
C GLU A 74 -20.52 0.72 -6.92
N ARG A 75 -19.92 0.49 -5.74
CA ARG A 75 -19.01 -0.66 -5.52
C ARG A 75 -19.71 -2.02 -5.56
N ARG A 76 -21.04 -2.05 -5.37
CA ARG A 76 -21.85 -3.27 -5.55
C ARG A 76 -21.96 -3.67 -7.03
N VAL A 77 -21.90 -2.72 -7.96
CA VAL A 77 -21.99 -2.99 -9.40
C VAL A 77 -20.71 -3.69 -9.88
N GLY A 78 -19.54 -3.15 -9.53
CA GLY A 78 -18.26 -3.77 -9.88
C GLY A 78 -18.07 -5.17 -9.28
N HIS A 79 -18.48 -5.39 -8.02
CA HIS A 79 -18.37 -6.71 -7.37
C HIS A 79 -19.05 -7.83 -8.18
N THR A 80 -20.31 -7.64 -8.59
CA THR A 80 -21.06 -8.66 -9.34
C THR A 80 -20.44 -8.94 -10.70
N GLU A 81 -19.87 -7.93 -11.36
CA GLU A 81 -19.20 -8.10 -12.65
C GLU A 81 -17.88 -8.86 -12.51
N TRP A 82 -17.08 -8.56 -11.49
CA TRP A 82 -15.85 -9.30 -11.22
C TRP A 82 -16.12 -10.76 -10.87
N VAL A 83 -17.14 -11.02 -10.05
CA VAL A 83 -17.58 -12.39 -9.74
C VAL A 83 -17.94 -13.16 -11.01
N LYS A 84 -18.70 -12.54 -11.94
CA LYS A 84 -19.02 -13.16 -13.24
C LYS A 84 -17.76 -13.48 -14.07
N LYS A 85 -16.78 -12.57 -14.09
CA LYS A 85 -15.51 -12.78 -14.83
C LYS A 85 -14.70 -13.94 -14.24
N ILE A 86 -14.61 -14.04 -12.91
CA ILE A 86 -13.95 -15.17 -12.24
C ILE A 86 -14.68 -16.47 -12.55
N GLN A 87 -16.01 -16.50 -12.40
CA GLN A 87 -16.82 -17.69 -12.64
C GLN A 87 -16.82 -18.14 -14.10
N ALA A 88 -16.55 -17.23 -15.04
CA ALA A 88 -16.32 -17.60 -16.44
C ALA A 88 -14.99 -18.36 -16.65
N SER A 89 -13.99 -18.13 -15.78
CA SER A 89 -12.70 -18.84 -15.80
C SER A 89 -12.68 -20.07 -14.89
N ASP A 90 -13.41 -20.03 -13.77
CA ASP A 90 -13.47 -21.05 -12.73
C ASP A 90 -14.94 -21.22 -12.32
N ALA A 91 -15.65 -22.10 -13.03
CA ALA A 91 -17.10 -22.27 -12.87
C ALA A 91 -17.51 -22.78 -11.48
N ALA A 92 -16.56 -23.38 -10.75
CA ALA A 92 -16.74 -23.88 -9.39
C ALA A 92 -16.38 -22.84 -8.32
N PHE A 93 -16.00 -21.61 -8.70
CA PHE A 93 -15.69 -20.57 -7.74
C PHE A 93 -16.94 -20.11 -6.97
N ASP A 94 -16.97 -20.40 -5.68
CA ASP A 94 -18.00 -19.97 -4.75
C ASP A 94 -17.53 -18.77 -3.92
N VAL A 95 -18.29 -17.67 -3.99
CA VAL A 95 -17.95 -16.40 -3.32
C VAL A 95 -18.08 -16.51 -1.79
N ALA A 96 -19.00 -17.34 -1.28
CA ALA A 96 -19.23 -17.48 0.15
C ALA A 96 -18.12 -18.32 0.81
N ASP A 97 -17.69 -19.40 0.15
CA ASP A 97 -16.55 -20.20 0.56
C ASP A 97 -15.27 -19.38 0.56
N PHE A 98 -14.98 -18.68 -0.55
CA PHE A 98 -13.82 -17.79 -0.61
C PHE A 98 -13.86 -16.71 0.48
N ARG A 99 -15.02 -16.10 0.73
CA ARG A 99 -15.17 -15.08 1.78
C ARG A 99 -14.87 -15.65 3.17
N ARG A 100 -15.35 -16.86 3.49
CA ARG A 100 -15.05 -17.51 4.78
C ARG A 100 -13.55 -17.73 4.95
N ASP A 101 -12.90 -18.25 3.92
CA ASP A 101 -11.47 -18.55 3.95
C ASP A 101 -10.64 -17.25 4.02
N PHE A 102 -11.07 -16.19 3.30
CA PHE A 102 -10.50 -14.85 3.41
C PHE A 102 -10.64 -14.26 4.83
N GLU A 103 -11.81 -14.34 5.45
CA GLU A 103 -12.04 -13.83 6.81
C GLU A 103 -11.18 -14.55 7.84
N HIS A 104 -10.98 -15.86 7.67
CA HIS A 104 -10.04 -16.64 8.47
C HIS A 104 -8.60 -16.14 8.29
N ALA A 105 -8.11 -16.07 7.05
CA ALA A 105 -6.77 -15.58 6.73
C ALA A 105 -6.53 -14.14 7.22
N PHE A 106 -7.54 -13.27 7.12
CA PHE A 106 -7.48 -11.90 7.63
C PHE A 106 -7.17 -11.89 9.12
N VAL A 107 -7.93 -12.66 9.91
CA VAL A 107 -7.72 -12.74 11.37
C VAL A 107 -6.36 -13.36 11.72
N GLU A 108 -5.94 -14.41 11.03
CA GLU A 108 -4.64 -15.04 11.24
C GLU A 108 -3.46 -14.07 11.01
N ILE A 109 -3.53 -13.22 9.97
CA ILE A 109 -2.54 -12.16 9.74
C ILE A 109 -2.50 -11.16 10.89
N GLN A 110 -3.66 -10.73 11.41
CA GLN A 110 -3.71 -9.82 12.55
C GLN A 110 -3.12 -10.45 13.83
N GLN A 111 -3.34 -11.75 14.04
CA GLN A 111 -2.73 -12.49 15.15
C GLN A 111 -1.21 -12.59 14.98
N ALA A 112 -0.74 -12.91 13.77
CA ALA A 112 0.67 -12.95 13.42
C ALA A 112 1.35 -11.58 13.65
N TRP A 113 0.68 -10.48 13.28
CA TRP A 113 1.13 -9.11 13.53
C TRP A 113 1.31 -8.82 15.02
N GLN A 114 0.26 -9.04 15.82
CA GLN A 114 0.28 -8.78 17.27
C GLN A 114 1.34 -9.62 18.00
N ASN A 115 1.53 -10.86 17.57
CA ASN A 115 2.51 -11.80 18.13
C ASN A 115 3.93 -11.58 17.58
N GLN A 116 4.09 -10.71 16.57
CA GLN A 116 5.34 -10.49 15.85
C GLN A 116 5.93 -11.79 15.26
N ASP A 117 5.08 -12.69 14.77
CA ASP A 117 5.48 -13.98 14.18
C ASP A 117 4.67 -14.33 12.92
N MET A 118 5.27 -14.05 11.77
CA MET A 118 4.71 -14.38 10.45
C MET A 118 4.86 -15.84 10.04
N LYS A 119 5.62 -16.67 10.79
CA LYS A 119 5.80 -18.08 10.40
C LYS A 119 4.46 -18.79 10.32
N THR A 120 3.58 -18.52 11.29
CA THR A 120 2.22 -19.07 11.42
C THR A 120 1.36 -18.96 10.16
N VAL A 121 1.58 -17.94 9.35
CA VAL A 121 0.81 -17.61 8.13
C VAL A 121 1.66 -17.72 6.85
N GLN A 122 2.91 -18.17 6.95
CA GLN A 122 3.86 -18.24 5.84
C GLN A 122 3.34 -19.06 4.65
N HIS A 123 2.45 -20.02 4.90
CA HIS A 123 1.90 -20.93 3.89
C HIS A 123 1.00 -20.25 2.85
N PHE A 124 0.46 -19.05 3.13
CA PHE A 124 -0.42 -18.33 2.20
C PHE A 124 0.02 -16.90 1.86
N VAL A 125 1.21 -16.46 2.29
CA VAL A 125 1.73 -15.14 1.93
C VAL A 125 2.93 -15.24 0.99
N THR A 126 3.14 -14.28 0.11
CA THR A 126 4.36 -14.21 -0.72
C THR A 126 5.58 -13.77 0.10
N ASP A 127 6.78 -13.93 -0.45
CA ASP A 127 8.01 -13.53 0.25
C ASP A 127 8.04 -12.02 0.48
N GLY A 128 7.51 -11.20 -0.43
CA GLY A 128 7.40 -9.76 -0.25
C GLY A 128 6.60 -9.38 1.00
N ILE A 129 5.44 -10.03 1.22
CA ILE A 129 4.62 -9.81 2.41
C ILE A 129 5.35 -10.28 3.68
N TYR A 130 5.96 -11.46 3.64
CA TYR A 130 6.70 -11.99 4.80
C TYR A 130 7.83 -11.04 5.22
N GLU A 131 8.65 -10.57 4.27
CA GLU A 131 9.76 -9.66 4.51
C GLU A 131 9.31 -8.28 5.02
N LYS A 132 8.21 -7.74 4.47
CA LYS A 132 7.57 -6.50 4.96
C LYS A 132 7.35 -6.56 6.46
N PHE A 133 6.64 -7.59 6.90
CA PHE A 133 6.26 -7.76 8.28
C PHE A 133 7.46 -8.02 9.19
N VAL A 134 8.41 -8.86 8.77
CA VAL A 134 9.64 -9.13 9.53
C VAL A 134 10.45 -7.85 9.79
N VAL A 135 10.60 -6.99 8.78
CA VAL A 135 11.30 -5.70 8.94
C VAL A 135 10.55 -4.77 9.88
N GLN A 136 9.22 -4.71 9.76
CA GLN A 136 8.39 -3.89 10.65
C GLN A 136 8.47 -4.37 12.11
N PHE A 137 8.38 -5.67 12.37
CA PHE A 137 8.58 -6.23 13.73
C PHE A 137 9.93 -5.85 14.30
N ARG A 138 11.00 -5.95 13.49
CA ARG A 138 12.33 -5.58 13.94
C ARG A 138 12.42 -4.10 14.29
N ALA A 139 11.77 -3.23 13.51
CA ALA A 139 11.71 -1.80 13.79
C ALA A 139 10.92 -1.50 15.08
N GLN A 140 9.80 -2.19 15.34
CA GLN A 140 9.02 -2.08 16.57
C GLN A 140 9.82 -2.50 17.79
N GLN A 141 10.51 -3.65 17.72
CA GLN A 141 11.39 -4.14 18.78
C GLN A 141 12.49 -3.15 19.14
N LEU A 142 13.16 -2.56 18.13
CA LEU A 142 14.19 -1.55 18.34
C LEU A 142 13.64 -0.23 18.92
N GLN A 143 12.36 0.05 18.68
CA GLN A 143 11.64 1.19 19.25
C GLN A 143 11.00 0.88 20.61
N GLY A 144 11.11 -0.37 21.10
CA GLY A 144 10.64 -0.78 22.42
C GLY A 144 9.12 -0.86 22.57
N TYR A 145 8.40 -1.13 21.48
CA TYR A 145 6.95 -1.37 21.52
C TYR A 145 6.54 -2.59 20.69
N ARG A 146 5.35 -3.08 20.94
CA ARG A 146 4.58 -3.91 19.99
C ARG A 146 3.15 -3.41 19.97
N GLU A 147 2.46 -3.65 18.88
CA GLU A 147 1.04 -3.33 18.77
C GLU A 147 0.18 -4.45 19.37
N LYS A 148 -0.91 -4.03 19.99
CA LYS A 148 -1.89 -4.89 20.62
C LYS A 148 -3.25 -4.60 19.99
N LEU A 149 -3.81 -5.64 19.39
CA LEU A 149 -5.05 -5.59 18.64
C LEU A 149 -6.16 -6.24 19.46
N GLU A 150 -7.27 -5.54 19.66
CA GLU A 150 -8.45 -6.06 20.34
C GLU A 150 -9.72 -5.83 19.51
N LYS A 151 -10.76 -6.64 19.75
CA LYS A 151 -12.08 -6.48 19.12
C LYS A 151 -12.05 -6.43 17.58
N ILE A 152 -11.21 -7.27 16.97
CA ILE A 152 -11.11 -7.38 15.51
C ILE A 152 -12.46 -7.83 14.95
N ALA A 153 -13.02 -7.04 14.03
CA ALA A 153 -14.28 -7.33 13.37
C ALA A 153 -14.20 -7.00 11.89
N VAL A 154 -14.55 -7.98 11.05
CA VAL A 154 -14.70 -7.79 9.60
C VAL A 154 -16.17 -7.47 9.30
N HIS A 155 -16.43 -6.46 8.48
CA HIS A 155 -17.80 -5.97 8.22
C HIS A 155 -18.23 -6.06 6.75
N ASP A 156 -17.31 -5.84 5.82
CA ASP A 156 -17.58 -5.80 4.39
C ASP A 156 -16.45 -6.47 3.64
N VAL A 157 -16.74 -7.49 2.84
CA VAL A 157 -15.77 -8.18 2.00
C VAL A 157 -16.33 -8.21 0.60
N ARG A 158 -15.57 -7.66 -0.36
CA ARG A 158 -15.99 -7.59 -1.76
C ARG A 158 -14.82 -7.82 -2.68
N ILE A 159 -15.07 -8.54 -3.76
CA ILE A 159 -14.16 -8.55 -4.89
C ILE A 159 -14.16 -7.16 -5.54
N ALA A 160 -13.00 -6.51 -5.52
CA ALA A 160 -12.75 -5.18 -6.06
C ALA A 160 -12.19 -5.23 -7.49
N GLU A 161 -11.41 -6.26 -7.82
CA GLU A 161 -10.81 -6.46 -9.13
C GLU A 161 -10.50 -7.95 -9.34
N TRP A 162 -10.64 -8.43 -10.58
CA TRP A 162 -10.01 -9.68 -11.03
C TRP A 162 -9.39 -9.47 -12.40
N ARG A 163 -8.18 -9.99 -12.60
CA ARG A 163 -7.48 -9.87 -13.88
C ARG A 163 -6.60 -11.07 -14.20
N PRO A 164 -6.53 -11.47 -15.48
CA PRO A 164 -5.45 -12.33 -15.93
C PRO A 164 -4.12 -11.57 -15.91
N ALA A 165 -3.05 -12.25 -15.53
CA ALA A 165 -1.72 -11.70 -15.35
C ALA A 165 -0.67 -12.71 -15.85
N GLY A 166 -0.58 -12.84 -17.18
CA GLY A 166 0.32 -13.81 -17.79
C GLY A 166 -0.09 -15.26 -17.51
N VAL A 167 0.77 -15.99 -16.80
CA VAL A 167 0.52 -17.38 -16.34
C VAL A 167 -0.25 -17.44 -15.01
N PHE A 168 -0.44 -16.29 -14.35
CA PHE A 168 -1.20 -16.14 -13.11
C PHE A 168 -2.47 -15.32 -13.34
N GLU A 169 -3.35 -15.32 -12.35
CA GLU A 169 -4.48 -14.42 -12.20
C GLU A 169 -4.36 -13.72 -10.85
N VAL A 170 -4.83 -12.48 -10.80
CA VAL A 170 -4.82 -11.65 -9.59
C VAL A 170 -6.25 -11.32 -9.21
N LEU A 171 -6.55 -11.52 -7.92
CA LEU A 171 -7.84 -11.23 -7.31
C LEU A 171 -7.62 -10.22 -6.19
N THR A 172 -8.22 -9.04 -6.31
CA THR A 172 -8.15 -8.00 -5.29
C THR A 172 -9.45 -7.96 -4.51
N VAL A 173 -9.34 -8.05 -3.18
CA VAL A 173 -10.46 -8.04 -2.24
C VAL A 173 -10.42 -6.74 -1.45
N GLN A 174 -11.48 -5.96 -1.52
CA GLN A 174 -11.72 -4.89 -0.57
C GLN A 174 -12.26 -5.49 0.73
N VAL A 175 -11.63 -5.12 1.86
CA VAL A 175 -12.09 -5.43 3.20
C VAL A 175 -12.32 -4.17 4.02
N GLY A 176 -13.52 -4.03 4.57
CA GLY A 176 -13.86 -3.06 5.60
C GLY A 176 -13.86 -3.73 6.96
N ALA A 177 -13.03 -3.25 7.88
CA ALA A 177 -12.83 -3.83 9.20
C ALA A 177 -12.80 -2.77 10.31
N ALA A 178 -12.88 -3.24 11.54
CA ALA A 178 -12.74 -2.43 12.73
C ALA A 178 -11.92 -3.16 13.79
N MET A 179 -11.07 -2.43 14.50
CA MET A 179 -10.33 -2.97 15.64
C MET A 179 -9.92 -1.86 16.61
N VAL A 180 -9.49 -2.26 17.80
CA VAL A 180 -8.77 -1.39 18.73
C VAL A 180 -7.27 -1.67 18.54
N ASP A 181 -6.49 -0.64 18.26
CA ASP A 181 -5.04 -0.75 18.06
C ASP A 181 -4.30 0.25 18.96
N TYR A 182 -3.41 -0.29 19.81
CA TYR A 182 -2.57 0.51 20.68
C TYR A 182 -1.24 -0.17 20.97
N ARG A 183 -0.27 0.63 21.40
CA ARG A 183 1.09 0.18 21.67
C ARG A 183 1.26 -0.21 23.12
N VAL A 184 1.94 -1.33 23.33
CA VAL A 184 2.32 -1.84 24.65
C VAL A 184 3.82 -2.11 24.73
N SER A 185 4.32 -2.12 25.96
CA SER A 185 5.66 -2.62 26.27
C SER A 185 5.73 -4.10 25.90
N PRO A 186 6.74 -4.54 25.11
CA PRO A 186 6.93 -5.95 24.81
C PRO A 186 7.20 -6.78 26.07
N GLU A 187 7.87 -6.19 27.07
CA GLU A 187 8.28 -6.88 28.31
C GLU A 187 7.15 -6.95 29.35
N SER A 188 6.50 -5.82 29.65
CA SER A 188 5.50 -5.74 30.73
C SER A 188 4.05 -5.87 30.24
N GLY A 189 3.79 -5.66 28.94
CA GLY A 189 2.45 -5.57 28.39
C GLY A 189 1.68 -4.30 28.78
N GLU A 190 2.34 -3.37 29.48
CA GLU A 190 1.74 -2.09 29.87
C GLU A 190 1.53 -1.17 28.68
N TRP A 191 0.51 -0.32 28.76
CA TRP A 191 0.18 0.63 27.71
C TRP A 191 1.24 1.72 27.58
N ILE A 192 1.64 2.01 26.34
CA ILE A 192 2.60 3.08 26.00
C ILE A 192 1.89 4.25 25.34
N SER A 193 1.12 3.99 24.28
CA SER A 193 0.47 5.02 23.45
C SER A 193 -0.59 4.40 22.54
N GLY A 194 -1.31 5.22 21.77
CA GLY A 194 -2.39 4.76 20.88
C GLY A 194 -3.76 4.81 21.55
N SER A 195 -4.82 4.74 20.74
CA SER A 195 -6.18 4.82 21.21
C SER A 195 -6.71 3.44 21.63
N ARG A 196 -7.52 3.41 22.70
CA ARG A 196 -8.29 2.20 23.07
C ARG A 196 -9.72 2.21 22.54
N SER A 197 -10.04 3.16 21.66
CA SER A 197 -11.31 3.20 20.94
C SER A 197 -11.30 2.23 19.76
N VAL A 198 -12.48 1.79 19.36
CA VAL A 198 -12.64 1.04 18.11
C VAL A 198 -12.44 2.01 16.95
N GLU A 199 -11.54 1.65 16.04
CA GLU A 199 -11.24 2.38 14.81
C GLU A 199 -11.71 1.58 13.60
N HIS A 200 -12.24 2.27 12.60
CA HIS A 200 -12.71 1.67 11.36
C HIS A 200 -11.75 1.99 10.22
N PHE A 201 -11.38 0.99 9.45
CA PHE A 201 -10.47 1.14 8.32
C PHE A 201 -10.92 0.30 7.13
N GLU A 202 -10.29 0.54 5.98
CA GLU A 202 -10.55 -0.19 4.74
C GLU A 202 -9.23 -0.47 4.04
N GLU A 203 -9.08 -1.70 3.57
CA GLU A 203 -7.89 -2.19 2.88
C GLU A 203 -8.28 -2.97 1.62
N TYR A 204 -7.29 -3.15 0.77
CA TYR A 204 -7.33 -3.94 -0.44
C TYR A 204 -6.24 -4.99 -0.38
N TRP A 205 -6.63 -6.26 -0.46
CA TRP A 205 -5.76 -7.41 -0.37
C TRP A 205 -5.72 -8.11 -1.72
N SER A 206 -4.55 -8.15 -2.36
CA SER A 206 -4.35 -8.79 -3.65
C SER A 206 -3.83 -10.21 -3.46
N PHE A 207 -4.47 -11.16 -4.13
CA PHE A 207 -4.10 -12.58 -4.12
C PHE A 207 -3.73 -13.04 -5.51
N ILE A 208 -2.78 -13.97 -5.60
CA ILE A 208 -2.29 -14.51 -6.85
C ILE A 208 -2.47 -16.02 -6.88
N ARG A 209 -2.94 -16.52 -8.01
CA ARG A 209 -3.13 -17.95 -8.28
C ARG A 209 -2.75 -18.26 -9.73
N ARG A 210 -2.29 -19.47 -10.02
CA ARG A 210 -2.00 -19.94 -11.38
C ARG A 210 -3.30 -19.99 -12.18
N ARG A 211 -3.23 -19.57 -13.45
CA ARG A 211 -4.41 -19.60 -14.33
C ARG A 211 -4.87 -21.03 -14.59
N ASN A 212 -6.16 -21.14 -14.91
CA ASN A 212 -6.83 -22.37 -15.30
C ASN A 212 -6.95 -23.42 -14.18
N LEU A 213 -6.64 -23.08 -12.92
CA LEU A 213 -7.01 -23.91 -11.78
C LEU A 213 -8.53 -23.84 -11.57
N GLN A 214 -9.15 -25.00 -11.35
CA GLN A 214 -10.57 -25.07 -11.02
C GLN A 214 -10.73 -25.24 -9.51
N SER A 215 -11.63 -24.45 -8.92
CA SER A 215 -11.95 -24.55 -7.50
C SER A 215 -12.48 -25.93 -7.11
N ALA A 216 -13.09 -26.66 -8.04
CA ALA A 216 -13.60 -28.02 -7.85
C ALA A 216 -12.50 -29.08 -7.64
N ASP A 217 -11.27 -28.82 -8.11
CA ASP A 217 -10.16 -29.77 -7.99
C ASP A 217 -9.46 -29.68 -6.62
N ARG A 218 -9.79 -28.65 -5.82
CA ARG A 218 -9.19 -28.42 -4.51
C ARG A 218 -9.81 -29.32 -3.45
N GLN A 219 -8.95 -29.87 -2.58
CA GLN A 219 -9.34 -30.66 -1.40
C GLN A 219 -9.33 -29.84 -0.09
N GLY A 220 -8.90 -28.57 -0.16
CA GLY A 220 -8.80 -27.64 0.96
C GLY A 220 -8.50 -26.22 0.46
N SER A 221 -8.30 -25.27 1.39
CA SER A 221 -7.84 -23.92 1.04
C SER A 221 -6.67 -23.50 1.91
N LEU A 222 -5.64 -22.91 1.27
CA LEU A 222 -4.51 -22.32 1.98
C LEU A 222 -4.97 -21.23 2.94
N LEU A 223 -5.92 -20.39 2.51
CA LEU A 223 -6.49 -19.32 3.33
C LEU A 223 -7.30 -19.89 4.51
N GLY A 224 -7.91 -21.07 4.33
CA GLY A 224 -8.61 -21.82 5.36
C GLY A 224 -7.72 -22.73 6.22
N GLY A 225 -6.40 -22.72 6.06
CA GLY A 225 -5.45 -23.51 6.87
C GLY A 225 -5.31 -24.99 6.47
N ALA A 226 -5.77 -25.39 5.27
CA ALA A 226 -5.69 -26.75 4.77
C ALA A 226 -4.97 -26.83 3.42
N CYS A 227 -4.23 -27.93 3.18
CA CYS A 227 -3.54 -28.14 1.92
C CYS A 227 -4.55 -28.29 0.76
N PRO A 228 -4.49 -27.44 -0.28
CA PRO A 228 -5.41 -27.54 -1.42
C PRO A 228 -5.25 -28.84 -2.23
N ASN A 229 -4.09 -29.49 -2.14
CA ASN A 229 -3.80 -30.72 -2.91
C ASN A 229 -4.24 -32.02 -2.21
N CYS A 230 -4.29 -32.06 -0.87
CA CYS A 230 -4.62 -33.31 -0.13
C CYS A 230 -5.59 -33.12 1.05
N GLY A 231 -6.00 -31.90 1.36
CA GLY A 231 -6.94 -31.59 2.43
C GLY A 231 -6.38 -31.64 3.86
N THR A 232 -5.14 -32.08 4.07
CA THR A 232 -4.54 -32.11 5.42
C THR A 232 -4.38 -30.69 5.99
N SER A 233 -4.63 -30.54 7.29
CA SER A 233 -4.28 -29.33 8.05
C SER A 233 -2.81 -28.94 7.83
N ILE A 234 -2.54 -27.65 7.64
CA ILE A 234 -1.19 -27.19 7.35
C ILE A 234 -0.35 -27.20 8.63
N GLU A 235 0.66 -28.06 8.65
CA GLU A 235 1.78 -27.99 9.57
C GLU A 235 2.97 -27.38 8.83
N LEU A 236 3.43 -26.23 9.31
CA LEU A 236 4.49 -25.49 8.65
C LEU A 236 5.84 -26.18 8.86
N ASN A 237 6.53 -26.42 7.76
CA ASN A 237 7.95 -26.75 7.77
C ASN A 237 8.77 -25.64 7.11
N GLN A 238 10.08 -25.67 7.34
CA GLN A 238 11.02 -24.67 6.81
C GLN A 238 11.03 -24.58 5.27
N PHE A 239 10.53 -25.58 4.55
CA PHE A 239 10.50 -25.61 3.09
C PHE A 239 9.19 -25.07 2.50
N CYS A 240 8.22 -24.66 3.33
CA CYS A 240 6.86 -24.27 2.89
C CYS A 240 6.15 -25.34 2.04
N ARG A 241 6.38 -26.62 2.37
CA ARG A 241 5.79 -27.78 1.70
C ARG A 241 4.76 -28.46 2.59
N CYS A 242 3.74 -29.07 2.00
CA CYS A 242 2.82 -29.91 2.76
C CYS A 242 3.55 -31.16 3.30
N SER A 243 3.48 -31.39 4.62
CA SER A 243 4.08 -32.57 5.26
C SER A 243 3.48 -33.90 4.80
N SER A 244 2.28 -33.90 4.20
CA SER A 244 1.61 -35.13 3.73
C SER A 244 1.83 -35.45 2.26
N CYS A 245 1.79 -34.44 1.37
CA CYS A 245 1.82 -34.66 -0.08
C CYS A 245 2.94 -33.89 -0.81
N ASP A 246 3.82 -33.22 -0.06
CA ASP A 246 4.96 -32.43 -0.55
C ASP A 246 4.62 -31.26 -1.48
N ALA A 247 3.34 -30.87 -1.57
CA ALA A 247 2.92 -29.73 -2.38
C ALA A 247 3.57 -28.44 -1.88
N VAL A 248 4.17 -27.67 -2.79
CA VAL A 248 4.67 -26.32 -2.49
C VAL A 248 3.48 -25.40 -2.28
N LEU A 249 3.29 -24.93 -1.03
CA LEU A 249 2.04 -24.29 -0.62
C LEU A 249 1.92 -22.87 -1.20
N ARG A 250 2.92 -22.02 -0.96
CA ARG A 250 2.90 -20.58 -1.27
C ARG A 250 3.37 -20.20 -2.70
N SER A 251 3.40 -21.16 -3.62
CA SER A 251 3.82 -20.92 -5.02
C SER A 251 2.72 -20.26 -5.88
N GLY A 252 1.48 -20.26 -5.40
CA GLY A 252 0.30 -19.88 -6.20
C GLY A 252 -0.14 -20.98 -7.18
N THR A 253 0.53 -22.14 -7.23
CA THR A 253 0.21 -23.23 -8.18
C THR A 253 -0.97 -24.09 -7.74
N HIS A 254 -1.42 -23.99 -6.50
CA HIS A 254 -2.49 -24.83 -5.95
C HIS A 254 -3.70 -24.02 -5.41
N ASP A 255 -3.46 -22.81 -4.89
CA ASP A 255 -4.53 -21.95 -4.37
C ASP A 255 -4.05 -20.48 -4.34
N TRP A 256 -4.93 -19.57 -3.91
CA TRP A 256 -4.67 -18.15 -3.73
C TRP A 256 -3.59 -17.89 -2.65
N VAL A 257 -2.60 -17.07 -3.01
CA VAL A 257 -1.53 -16.60 -2.11
C VAL A 257 -1.57 -15.08 -2.03
N LEU A 258 -1.58 -14.54 -0.82
CA LEU A 258 -1.60 -13.10 -0.53
C LEU A 258 -0.28 -12.44 -0.95
N SER A 259 -0.34 -11.50 -1.88
CA SER A 259 0.82 -10.80 -2.43
C SER A 259 0.89 -9.32 -2.05
N GLU A 260 -0.24 -8.72 -1.69
CA GLU A 260 -0.30 -7.28 -1.44
C GLU A 260 -1.35 -6.94 -0.38
N ILE A 261 -1.03 -5.97 0.47
CA ILE A 261 -1.95 -5.35 1.43
C ILE A 261 -1.77 -3.84 1.32
N THR A 262 -2.79 -3.16 0.80
CA THR A 262 -2.74 -1.74 0.46
C THR A 262 -3.91 -1.01 1.11
N GLN A 263 -3.66 0.16 1.67
CA GLN A 263 -4.72 0.98 2.27
C GLN A 263 -5.65 1.53 1.19
N ALA A 264 -6.93 1.73 1.51
CA ALA A 264 -7.89 2.27 0.54
C ALA A 264 -7.48 3.62 -0.07
N SER A 265 -6.73 4.44 0.66
CA SER A 265 -6.23 5.74 0.20
C SER A 265 -5.02 5.65 -0.74
N GLU A 266 -4.34 4.50 -0.76
CA GLU A 266 -3.16 4.24 -1.62
C GLU A 266 -3.51 3.36 -2.82
N TRP A 267 -4.57 2.54 -2.71
CA TRP A 267 -4.98 1.58 -3.73
C TRP A 267 -5.42 2.25 -5.03
N ARG A 268 -5.11 1.58 -6.15
CA ARG A 268 -5.51 1.95 -7.51
C ARG A 268 -5.86 0.69 -8.30
N ALA A 269 -6.71 0.81 -9.30
CA ALA A 269 -6.92 -0.30 -10.21
C ALA A 269 -5.67 -0.48 -11.09
N HIS A 270 -5.40 -1.71 -11.51
CA HIS A 270 -4.23 -1.99 -12.32
C HIS A 270 -4.43 -1.50 -13.76
N GLN A 271 -3.39 -0.89 -14.35
CA GLN A 271 -3.48 -0.34 -15.70
C GLN A 271 -3.06 -1.34 -16.78
N ALA A 272 -3.74 -1.27 -17.92
CA ALA A 272 -3.44 -2.10 -19.09
C ALA A 272 -2.04 -1.87 -19.70
N ARG A 273 -1.39 -0.73 -19.41
CA ARG A 273 -0.07 -0.38 -19.97
C ARG A 273 1.04 -1.29 -19.43
N ASP A 274 0.99 -1.62 -18.14
CA ASP A 274 2.02 -2.42 -17.46
C ASP A 274 2.05 -3.86 -18.02
N LEU A 275 0.90 -4.32 -18.51
CA LEU A 275 0.75 -5.62 -19.16
C LEU A 275 1.49 -5.71 -20.51
N ARG A 276 1.60 -4.61 -21.27
CA ARG A 276 2.18 -4.65 -22.62
C ARG A 276 3.68 -4.89 -22.62
N HIS A 277 4.42 -4.24 -21.72
CA HIS A 277 5.87 -4.44 -21.59
C HIS A 277 6.18 -5.88 -21.18
N ALA A 278 5.45 -6.39 -20.19
CA ALA A 278 5.57 -7.75 -19.70
C ALA A 278 5.19 -8.79 -20.77
N GLU A 279 4.12 -8.57 -21.54
CA GLU A 279 3.68 -9.46 -22.61
C GLU A 279 4.69 -9.52 -23.78
N ASN A 280 5.17 -8.37 -24.24
CA ASN A 280 6.18 -8.30 -25.29
C ASN A 280 7.47 -9.03 -24.90
N TYR A 281 7.94 -8.82 -23.68
CA TYR A 281 9.12 -9.48 -23.16
C TYR A 281 8.92 -11.01 -23.06
N ARG A 282 7.76 -11.43 -22.56
CA ARG A 282 7.40 -12.85 -22.44
C ARG A 282 7.42 -13.57 -23.79
N ASN A 283 6.82 -12.94 -24.81
CA ASN A 283 6.70 -13.53 -26.14
C ASN A 283 8.04 -13.66 -26.88
N ARG A 284 9.03 -12.84 -26.54
CA ARG A 284 10.32 -12.77 -27.26
C ARG A 284 11.49 -13.42 -26.54
N HIS A 285 11.48 -13.38 -25.21
CA HIS A 285 12.68 -13.72 -24.42
C HIS A 285 12.43 -14.83 -23.40
N ASP A 286 11.27 -14.85 -22.76
CA ASP A 286 11.00 -15.78 -21.65
C ASP A 286 9.50 -16.04 -21.51
N SER A 287 9.01 -17.15 -22.08
CA SER A 287 7.60 -17.54 -22.02
C SER A 287 7.07 -17.69 -20.59
N ASP A 288 7.97 -17.83 -19.62
CA ASP A 288 7.68 -18.15 -18.22
C ASP A 288 7.77 -16.90 -17.34
N PHE A 289 8.13 -15.75 -17.94
CA PHE A 289 8.21 -14.48 -17.25
C PHE A 289 6.89 -14.14 -16.56
N SER A 290 6.99 -13.73 -15.30
CA SER A 290 5.87 -13.26 -14.49
C SER A 290 6.19 -11.86 -13.98
N LEU A 291 5.35 -10.89 -14.35
CA LEU A 291 5.44 -9.53 -13.84
C LEU A 291 5.21 -9.51 -12.32
N GLN A 292 4.26 -10.31 -11.85
CA GLN A 292 3.95 -10.45 -10.43
C GLN A 292 5.14 -10.98 -9.64
N HIS A 293 5.89 -11.94 -10.20
CA HIS A 293 7.11 -12.44 -9.57
C HIS A 293 8.18 -11.34 -9.49
N LEU A 294 8.34 -10.56 -10.56
CA LEU A 294 9.26 -9.43 -10.59
C LEU A 294 8.90 -8.36 -9.54
N GLU A 295 7.61 -8.03 -9.39
CA GLU A 295 7.10 -7.07 -8.41
C GLU A 295 7.27 -7.56 -6.96
N ASP A 296 6.95 -8.83 -6.69
CA ASP A 296 7.17 -9.44 -5.37
C ASP A 296 8.67 -9.53 -5.05
N ARG A 297 9.50 -9.93 -6.04
CA ARG A 297 10.96 -9.98 -5.91
C ARG A 297 11.56 -8.61 -5.59
N ALA A 298 11.10 -7.56 -6.26
CA ALA A 298 11.52 -6.20 -5.97
C ALA A 298 11.12 -5.75 -4.55
N SER A 299 9.93 -6.15 -4.09
CA SER A 299 9.46 -5.91 -2.73
C SER A 299 10.36 -6.62 -1.70
N VAL A 300 10.71 -7.89 -1.94
CA VAL A 300 11.68 -8.64 -1.11
C VAL A 300 13.01 -7.90 -1.05
N ILE A 301 13.58 -7.51 -2.19
CA ILE A 301 14.84 -6.78 -2.27
C ILE A 301 14.76 -5.45 -1.50
N PHE A 302 13.66 -4.71 -1.66
CA PHE A 302 13.43 -3.45 -0.96
C PHE A 302 13.43 -3.64 0.57
N TYR A 303 12.69 -4.63 1.07
CA TYR A 303 12.63 -4.91 2.50
C TYR A 303 13.95 -5.46 3.03
N ARG A 304 14.68 -6.27 2.27
CA ARG A 304 16.04 -6.69 2.62
C ARG A 304 17.02 -5.51 2.69
N LYS A 305 16.89 -4.53 1.80
CA LYS A 305 17.64 -3.27 1.90
C LYS A 305 17.27 -2.46 3.15
N ALA A 306 15.99 -2.41 3.52
CA ALA A 306 15.55 -1.78 4.77
C ALA A 306 16.07 -2.53 6.00
N ALA A 307 16.07 -3.86 5.98
CA ALA A 307 16.67 -4.70 7.02
C ALA A 307 18.17 -4.43 7.18
N ALA A 308 18.90 -4.29 6.06
CA ALA A 308 20.31 -3.94 6.05
C ALA A 308 20.56 -2.57 6.68
N ALA A 309 19.74 -1.56 6.35
CA ALA A 309 19.80 -0.23 6.98
C ALA A 309 19.50 -0.26 8.49
N LEU A 310 18.49 -1.02 8.89
CA LEU A 310 18.06 -1.15 10.28
C LEU A 310 19.13 -1.83 11.13
N THR A 311 19.68 -2.95 10.64
CA THR A 311 20.73 -3.73 11.33
C THR A 311 22.11 -3.10 11.22
N GLY A 312 22.37 -2.30 10.18
CA GLY A 312 23.70 -1.77 9.89
C GLY A 312 24.65 -2.80 9.30
N SER A 313 24.11 -3.88 8.72
CA SER A 313 24.88 -4.91 8.04
C SER A 313 24.41 -5.07 6.60
N ILE A 314 25.32 -5.36 5.67
CA ILE A 314 24.98 -5.64 4.28
C ILE A 314 24.41 -7.04 4.08
N ASP A 315 24.58 -7.92 5.06
CA ASP A 315 24.24 -9.35 5.01
C ASP A 315 22.84 -9.64 4.41
N PRO A 316 21.75 -8.95 4.79
CA PRO A 316 20.44 -9.22 4.22
C PRO A 316 20.34 -9.10 2.68
N LEU A 317 21.28 -8.38 2.04
CA LEU A 317 21.32 -8.14 0.60
C LEU A 317 22.31 -9.03 -0.16
N ARG A 318 23.22 -9.76 0.48
CA ARG A 318 24.33 -10.46 -0.21
C ARG A 318 23.89 -11.45 -1.28
N LYS A 319 22.73 -12.07 -1.10
CA LYS A 319 22.11 -13.03 -2.06
C LYS A 319 21.12 -12.39 -3.03
N MET A 320 20.90 -11.08 -2.92
CA MET A 320 19.81 -10.34 -3.57
C MET A 320 20.31 -9.15 -4.40
N ALA A 321 21.55 -8.72 -4.20
CA ALA A 321 22.19 -7.61 -4.87
C ALA A 321 23.59 -7.99 -5.33
N THR A 322 24.05 -7.42 -6.44
CA THR A 322 25.40 -7.71 -6.93
C THR A 322 26.47 -7.30 -5.93
N GLU A 323 27.67 -7.88 -6.08
CA GLU A 323 28.82 -7.55 -5.24
C GLU A 323 29.15 -6.05 -5.34
N GLU A 324 29.10 -5.48 -6.54
CA GLU A 324 29.36 -4.05 -6.77
C GLU A 324 28.37 -3.15 -6.01
N PHE A 325 27.08 -3.51 -6.01
CA PHE A 325 26.08 -2.78 -5.23
C PHE A 325 26.36 -2.90 -3.73
N CYS A 326 26.68 -4.11 -3.26
CA CYS A 326 26.95 -4.38 -1.85
C CYS A 326 28.15 -3.56 -1.35
N ASP A 327 29.25 -3.56 -2.11
CA ASP A 327 30.47 -2.81 -1.80
C ASP A 327 30.25 -1.30 -1.77
N ALA A 328 29.45 -0.78 -2.70
CA ALA A 328 29.09 0.64 -2.73
C ALA A 328 28.17 1.04 -1.55
N TYR A 329 27.28 0.14 -1.11
CA TYR A 329 26.28 0.44 -0.08
C TYR A 329 26.78 0.24 1.36
N GLN A 330 27.63 -0.76 1.60
CA GLN A 330 28.13 -1.14 2.93
C GLN A 330 28.75 0.02 3.74
N PRO A 331 29.55 0.93 3.16
CA PRO A 331 30.14 2.07 3.91
C PRO A 331 29.08 2.98 4.54
N GLY A 332 27.91 3.15 3.92
CA GLY A 332 26.82 3.96 4.47
C GLY A 332 26.13 3.30 5.68
N LEU A 333 26.19 1.97 5.78
CA LEU A 333 25.54 1.19 6.84
C LEU A 333 26.34 1.17 8.15
N SER A 334 27.66 1.29 8.07
CA SER A 334 28.58 1.20 9.21
C SER A 334 28.78 2.52 9.98
N ALA A 335 28.16 3.61 9.53
CA ALA A 335 28.25 4.91 10.19
C ALA A 335 27.62 4.90 11.59
N ALA A 336 28.34 5.45 12.59
CA ALA A 336 27.93 5.45 14.00
C ALA A 336 26.64 6.24 14.29
N SER A 337 26.36 7.27 13.49
CA SER A 337 25.12 8.06 13.51
C SER A 337 24.40 7.95 12.17
N ARG A 338 24.13 6.72 11.74
CA ARG A 338 23.44 6.47 10.47
C ARG A 338 21.99 6.94 10.54
N LYS A 339 21.56 7.62 9.48
CA LYS A 339 20.15 7.91 9.20
C LYS A 339 19.60 6.81 8.31
N PHE A 340 18.40 6.36 8.60
CA PHE A 340 17.69 5.33 7.86
C PHE A 340 16.18 5.56 7.98
N ASP A 341 15.40 4.68 7.36
CA ASP A 341 13.95 4.78 7.37
C ASP A 341 13.36 3.62 8.18
N VAL A 342 12.37 3.92 9.00
CA VAL A 342 11.52 2.95 9.71
C VAL A 342 10.09 3.06 9.21
N ASP A 343 9.24 2.12 9.62
CA ASP A 343 7.83 2.09 9.26
C ASP A 343 7.63 2.06 7.73
N CYS A 344 8.58 1.44 7.01
CA CYS A 344 8.56 1.37 5.55
C CYS A 344 7.35 0.58 5.06
N ALA A 345 6.55 1.18 4.19
CA ALA A 345 5.43 0.53 3.50
C ALA A 345 5.56 0.77 2.00
N VAL A 346 5.72 -0.31 1.22
CA VAL A 346 5.61 -0.27 -0.24
C VAL A 346 4.12 -0.18 -0.57
N GLY A 347 3.75 0.88 -1.29
CA GLY A 347 2.40 1.11 -1.80
C GLY A 347 2.21 0.57 -3.22
N SER A 348 3.26 0.61 -4.07
CA SER A 348 3.27 -0.08 -5.36
C SER A 348 4.68 -0.33 -5.88
N VAL A 349 4.81 -1.33 -6.76
CA VAL A 349 5.99 -1.58 -7.59
C VAL A 349 5.53 -1.59 -9.04
N ASP A 350 5.88 -0.55 -9.79
CA ASP A 350 5.43 -0.37 -11.17
C ASP A 350 6.58 -0.64 -12.14
N CYS A 351 6.43 -1.62 -13.03
CA CYS A 351 7.43 -1.88 -14.07
C CYS A 351 7.39 -0.82 -15.18
N GLN A 352 8.39 0.06 -15.21
CA GLN A 352 8.54 1.09 -16.24
C GLN A 352 9.01 0.52 -17.58
N GLY A 353 9.65 -0.65 -17.54
CA GLY A 353 9.94 -1.45 -18.72
C GLY A 353 11.11 -2.42 -18.54
N LEU A 354 11.35 -3.20 -19.59
CA LEU A 354 12.37 -4.24 -19.66
C LEU A 354 13.31 -3.96 -20.84
N ILE A 355 14.62 -4.06 -20.59
CA ILE A 355 15.68 -3.90 -21.58
C ILE A 355 16.34 -5.27 -21.74
N ALA A 356 16.37 -5.80 -22.95
CA ALA A 356 17.02 -7.07 -23.25
C ALA A 356 18.29 -6.82 -24.08
N ASP A 357 19.45 -6.84 -23.42
CA ASP A 357 20.75 -6.83 -24.08
C ASP A 357 21.18 -8.29 -24.38
N ALA A 358 22.31 -8.49 -25.08
CA ALA A 358 22.70 -9.81 -25.57
C ALA A 358 22.97 -10.85 -24.47
N GLU A 359 23.60 -10.42 -23.36
CA GLU A 359 23.99 -11.31 -22.26
C GLU A 359 23.17 -11.08 -20.99
N GLN A 360 22.61 -9.88 -20.82
CA GLN A 360 21.92 -9.45 -19.60
C GLN A 360 20.64 -8.71 -19.94
N HIS A 361 19.61 -8.96 -19.15
CA HIS A 361 18.35 -8.23 -19.24
C HIS A 361 18.15 -7.41 -17.96
N TYR A 362 17.55 -6.23 -18.11
CA TYR A 362 17.29 -5.30 -17.02
C TYR A 362 15.80 -5.03 -16.88
N ALA A 363 15.34 -4.93 -15.65
CA ALA A 363 14.02 -4.44 -15.29
C ALA A 363 14.18 -3.10 -14.57
N VAL A 364 13.48 -2.08 -15.06
CA VAL A 364 13.47 -0.75 -14.43
C VAL A 364 12.13 -0.58 -13.74
N LEU A 365 12.17 -0.44 -12.42
CA LEU A 365 11.01 -0.42 -11.55
C LEU A 365 10.90 0.92 -10.83
N GLU A 366 9.70 1.49 -10.77
CA GLU A 366 9.38 2.57 -9.85
C GLU A 366 8.74 1.98 -8.60
N ILE A 367 9.34 2.22 -7.44
CA ILE A 367 8.80 1.83 -6.14
C ILE A 367 8.19 3.05 -5.50
N ARG A 368 6.89 2.99 -5.23
CA ARG A 368 6.19 3.97 -4.41
C ARG A 368 6.12 3.44 -3.00
N TRP A 369 6.64 4.21 -2.05
CA TRP A 369 6.68 3.78 -0.67
C TRP A 369 6.61 4.95 0.28
N SER A 370 6.13 4.68 1.48
CA SER A 370 6.13 5.62 2.58
C SER A 370 7.09 5.14 3.67
N ALA A 371 7.73 6.08 4.37
CA ALA A 371 8.50 5.75 5.55
C ALA A 371 8.75 6.96 6.44
N ARG A 372 9.18 6.69 7.67
CA ARG A 372 9.53 7.71 8.65
C ARG A 372 11.04 7.74 8.87
N PRO A 373 11.69 8.92 8.76
CA PRO A 373 13.11 9.05 9.03
C PRO A 373 13.46 8.68 10.48
N ALA A 374 14.59 8.01 10.65
CA ALA A 374 15.15 7.63 11.93
C ALA A 374 16.67 7.75 11.94
N GLU A 375 17.22 7.84 13.14
CA GLU A 375 18.66 7.84 13.38
C GLU A 375 18.98 6.85 14.49
N MET A 376 20.12 6.18 14.31
CA MET A 376 20.70 5.33 15.32
C MET A 376 21.47 6.20 16.32
N GLY A 377 20.97 6.29 17.57
CA GLY A 377 21.64 7.01 18.63
C GLY A 377 22.84 6.27 19.22
N LYS A 378 23.68 6.98 19.97
CA LYS A 378 24.79 6.37 20.75
C LYS A 378 24.20 5.36 21.74
N GLY A 379 24.56 4.08 21.59
CA GLY A 379 24.02 2.98 22.39
C GLY A 379 22.98 2.09 21.70
N GLY A 380 22.76 2.25 20.38
CA GLY A 380 21.90 1.35 19.60
C GLY A 380 20.39 1.63 19.74
N LYS A 381 20.03 2.75 20.37
CA LYS A 381 18.64 3.18 20.52
C LYS A 381 18.19 3.89 19.25
N VAL A 382 17.11 3.41 18.63
CA VAL A 382 16.51 4.03 17.46
C VAL A 382 15.65 5.20 17.90
N SER A 383 15.92 6.38 17.35
CA SER A 383 15.07 7.56 17.52
C SER A 383 14.53 7.95 16.16
N ALA A 384 13.24 7.70 15.96
CA ALA A 384 12.54 8.10 14.75
C ALA A 384 11.93 9.49 14.95
N PHE A 385 12.15 10.37 13.99
CA PHE A 385 11.82 11.80 14.08
C PHE A 385 11.09 12.27 12.83
N GLY A 386 10.39 13.37 12.98
CA GLY A 386 9.49 13.85 11.96
C GLY A 386 8.38 12.84 11.72
N HIS A 387 8.15 12.55 10.47
CA HIS A 387 6.83 12.36 9.92
C HIS A 387 6.94 11.40 8.72
N THR A 388 5.89 10.65 8.44
CA THR A 388 5.90 9.65 7.35
C THR A 388 5.87 10.34 5.99
N ALA A 389 6.97 10.29 5.25
CA ALA A 389 7.08 10.89 3.92
C ALA A 389 6.81 9.85 2.82
N LEU A 390 6.33 10.33 1.67
CA LEU A 390 6.16 9.54 0.45
C LEU A 390 7.39 9.66 -0.44
N TYR A 391 7.82 8.54 -1.00
CA TYR A 391 9.00 8.41 -1.84
C TYR A 391 8.68 7.67 -3.14
N TYR A 392 9.33 8.13 -4.21
CA TYR A 392 9.30 7.52 -5.54
C TYR A 392 10.74 7.15 -5.90
N SER A 393 11.09 5.89 -5.68
CA SER A 393 12.44 5.40 -5.89
C SER A 393 12.52 4.58 -7.17
N TRP A 394 13.67 4.62 -7.83
CA TRP A 394 13.97 3.78 -8.98
C TRP A 394 14.81 2.60 -8.53
N MET A 395 14.35 1.39 -8.83
CA MET A 395 15.07 0.16 -8.60
C MET A 395 15.38 -0.47 -9.96
N VAL A 396 16.66 -0.74 -10.20
CA VAL A 396 17.11 -1.44 -11.39
C VAL A 396 17.54 -2.83 -10.99
N LEU A 397 16.88 -3.82 -11.58
CA LEU A 397 17.21 -5.22 -11.42
C LEU A 397 17.82 -5.77 -12.70
N MET A 398 18.72 -6.73 -12.55
CA MET A 398 19.42 -7.42 -13.64
C MET A 398 19.22 -8.91 -13.50
N ARG A 399 19.19 -9.61 -14.65
CA ARG A 399 19.39 -11.06 -14.72
C ARG A 399 20.15 -11.41 -16.00
N LEU A 400 20.73 -12.61 -16.06
CA LEU A 400 21.34 -13.13 -17.29
C LEU A 400 20.25 -13.45 -18.33
N ALA A 401 20.56 -13.27 -19.62
CA ALA A 401 19.64 -13.57 -20.73
C ALA A 401 19.24 -15.06 -20.79
N THR A 402 20.06 -15.94 -20.20
CA THR A 402 19.81 -17.38 -20.05
C THR A 402 18.84 -17.72 -18.92
N ALA A 403 18.60 -16.80 -17.97
CA ALA A 403 17.66 -17.01 -16.89
C ALA A 403 16.22 -17.19 -17.41
N ARG A 404 15.41 -17.99 -16.72
CA ARG A 404 14.02 -18.30 -17.08
C ARG A 404 13.10 -18.11 -15.88
N GLY A 405 11.84 -17.75 -16.14
CA GLY A 405 10.82 -17.63 -15.12
C GLY A 405 10.53 -18.97 -14.42
N LYS A 406 10.20 -18.91 -13.12
CA LYS A 406 9.99 -20.09 -12.28
C LYS A 406 8.50 -20.44 -12.18
N ARG A 407 8.00 -21.28 -13.09
CA ARG A 407 6.57 -21.65 -13.12
C ARG A 407 6.09 -22.43 -11.90
N GLU A 408 6.92 -23.32 -11.37
CA GLU A 408 6.52 -24.30 -10.35
C GLU A 408 6.80 -23.85 -8.91
N THR A 409 7.87 -23.08 -8.70
CA THR A 409 8.19 -22.51 -7.37
C THR A 409 7.57 -21.12 -7.16
N GLY A 410 7.05 -20.50 -8.23
CA GLY A 410 6.27 -19.26 -8.18
C GLY A 410 6.97 -18.16 -7.37
N PHE A 411 6.33 -17.73 -6.29
CA PHE A 411 6.74 -16.62 -5.42
C PHE A 411 7.72 -16.99 -4.29
N ALA A 412 8.26 -18.21 -4.27
CA ALA A 412 9.30 -18.63 -3.33
C ALA A 412 10.68 -18.06 -3.75
N SER A 413 10.81 -16.74 -3.74
CA SER A 413 11.99 -16.02 -4.23
C SER A 413 13.15 -15.95 -3.23
N THR A 414 12.91 -16.27 -1.96
CA THR A 414 13.94 -16.34 -0.91
C THR A 414 14.62 -17.71 -0.81
N GLN A 415 14.06 -18.75 -1.42
CA GLN A 415 14.65 -20.09 -1.39
C GLN A 415 15.77 -20.21 -2.43
N CYS A 416 16.72 -21.10 -2.16
CA CYS A 416 17.78 -21.40 -3.12
C CYS A 416 17.16 -21.92 -4.43
N PRO A 417 17.44 -21.29 -5.58
CA PRO A 417 16.86 -21.69 -6.86
C PRO A 417 17.35 -23.05 -7.36
N SER A 418 18.52 -23.51 -6.86
CA SER A 418 19.17 -24.74 -7.30
C SER A 418 18.67 -25.96 -6.50
N CYS A 419 18.68 -25.88 -5.16
CA CYS A 419 18.32 -27.00 -4.29
C CYS A 419 17.00 -26.85 -3.52
N GLY A 420 16.35 -25.68 -3.59
CA GLY A 420 15.11 -25.39 -2.85
C GLY A 420 15.29 -25.22 -1.35
N ALA A 421 16.53 -25.14 -0.85
CA ALA A 421 16.78 -24.90 0.56
C ALA A 421 16.23 -23.54 1.01
N PRO A 422 15.67 -23.43 2.23
CA PRO A 422 15.27 -22.16 2.77
C PRO A 422 16.47 -21.24 2.95
N GLU A 423 16.19 -19.94 2.99
CA GLU A 423 17.20 -18.94 3.30
C GLU A 423 17.80 -19.20 4.70
N SER A 424 19.06 -19.61 4.72
CA SER A 424 19.92 -19.71 5.91
C SER A 424 21.03 -18.65 5.85
N ASP A 425 21.91 -18.59 6.86
CA ASP A 425 22.97 -17.58 7.08
C ASP A 425 23.10 -16.46 6.02
N LEU A 426 22.73 -15.24 6.41
CA LEU A 426 22.72 -14.07 5.53
C LEU A 426 24.13 -13.52 5.23
N LYS A 427 25.17 -14.08 5.84
CA LYS A 427 26.55 -13.58 5.68
C LYS A 427 27.22 -13.99 4.38
N SER A 428 26.67 -14.97 3.69
CA SER A 428 27.17 -15.49 2.41
C SER A 428 26.32 -14.96 1.24
N ASP A 429 26.92 -14.84 0.07
CA ASP A 429 26.25 -14.67 -1.23
C ASP A 429 25.83 -16.02 -1.86
N ALA A 430 26.37 -17.13 -1.33
CA ALA A 430 26.07 -18.50 -1.73
C ALA A 430 25.09 -19.21 -0.78
N CYS A 431 24.41 -20.22 -1.30
CA CYS A 431 23.57 -21.12 -0.52
C CYS A 431 24.43 -22.02 0.38
N ASP A 432 24.12 -22.09 1.68
CA ASP A 432 24.88 -22.90 2.64
C ASP A 432 24.74 -24.41 2.42
N TYR A 433 23.70 -24.84 1.70
CA TYR A 433 23.42 -26.26 1.48
C TYR A 433 24.10 -26.81 0.23
N CYS A 434 24.06 -26.09 -0.88
CA CYS A 434 24.59 -26.56 -2.17
C CYS A 434 25.72 -25.69 -2.75
N GLY A 435 26.05 -24.56 -2.11
CA GLY A 435 27.11 -23.65 -2.56
C GLY A 435 26.75 -22.78 -3.77
N GLU A 436 25.49 -22.79 -4.21
CA GLU A 436 25.05 -21.99 -5.37
C GLU A 436 25.14 -20.49 -5.06
N VAL A 437 25.85 -19.72 -5.89
CA VAL A 437 25.95 -18.27 -5.77
C VAL A 437 24.67 -17.61 -6.31
N MET A 438 23.96 -16.85 -5.48
CA MET A 438 22.57 -16.44 -5.76
C MET A 438 22.42 -15.01 -6.28
N ASN A 439 23.47 -14.19 -6.20
CA ASN A 439 23.45 -12.77 -6.56
C ASN A 439 23.97 -12.45 -7.99
N THR A 440 24.16 -13.46 -8.83
CA THR A 440 24.76 -13.31 -10.18
C THR A 440 23.76 -12.98 -11.28
N GLY A 441 22.45 -13.03 -10.98
CA GLY A 441 21.41 -12.92 -11.98
C GLY A 441 21.18 -14.19 -12.82
N LEU A 442 21.88 -15.30 -12.52
CA LEU A 442 21.74 -16.56 -13.26
C LEU A 442 20.34 -17.18 -13.13
N HIS A 443 19.73 -17.06 -11.96
CA HIS A 443 18.48 -17.75 -11.62
C HIS A 443 17.28 -16.83 -11.43
N ASP A 444 17.52 -15.56 -11.09
CA ASP A 444 16.47 -14.60 -10.76
C ASP A 444 16.97 -13.16 -10.90
N TRP A 445 16.07 -12.20 -10.71
CA TRP A 445 16.39 -10.78 -10.71
C TRP A 445 17.17 -10.39 -9.44
N VAL A 446 18.29 -9.67 -9.64
CA VAL A 446 19.17 -9.18 -8.58
C VAL A 446 19.35 -7.66 -8.69
N LEU A 447 19.52 -7.00 -7.56
CA LEU A 447 19.66 -5.55 -7.48
C LEU A 447 21.01 -5.08 -8.00
N VAL A 448 21.00 -4.14 -8.94
CA VAL A 448 22.21 -3.45 -9.43
C VAL A 448 22.24 -1.99 -9.03
N GLU A 449 21.10 -1.30 -9.02
CA GLU A 449 21.01 0.11 -8.66
C GLU A 449 19.73 0.43 -7.89
N PHE A 450 19.83 1.34 -6.92
CA PHE A 450 18.69 1.90 -6.20
C PHE A 450 18.85 3.41 -6.04
N HIS A 451 17.94 4.18 -6.64
CA HIS A 451 17.92 5.64 -6.59
C HIS A 451 16.74 6.10 -5.74
N ARG A 452 17.02 6.80 -4.63
CA ARG A 452 15.97 7.23 -3.69
C ARG A 452 14.93 8.15 -4.35
N SER A 453 15.37 8.98 -5.31
CA SER A 453 14.52 9.88 -6.07
C SER A 453 14.52 9.51 -7.55
N ARG A 454 13.34 9.52 -8.18
CA ARG A 454 13.16 9.34 -9.63
C ARG A 454 13.77 10.42 -10.52
N GLU A 455 14.26 11.51 -9.93
CA GLU A 455 14.86 12.66 -10.61
C GLU A 455 16.38 12.65 -10.59
N SER A 456 17.00 11.61 -10.04
CA SER A 456 18.45 11.47 -10.09
C SER A 456 18.94 11.47 -11.55
N SER A 457 20.17 11.95 -11.76
CA SER A 457 20.83 11.95 -13.07
C SER A 457 20.90 10.54 -13.66
N GLU A 458 21.13 9.56 -12.80
CA GLU A 458 21.21 8.13 -13.10
C GLU A 458 19.85 7.56 -13.49
N ALA A 459 18.78 7.88 -12.75
CA ALA A 459 17.41 7.50 -13.11
C ALA A 459 17.02 8.06 -14.50
N THR A 460 17.45 9.29 -14.80
CA THR A 460 17.20 9.91 -16.10
C THR A 460 17.92 9.17 -17.25
N GLN A 461 19.09 8.58 -17.01
CA GLN A 461 19.79 7.77 -18.02
C GLN A 461 19.02 6.48 -18.34
N TRP A 462 18.49 5.80 -17.32
CA TRP A 462 17.65 4.62 -17.50
C TRP A 462 16.35 4.93 -18.25
N LYS A 463 15.71 6.10 -18.00
CA LYS A 463 14.57 6.59 -18.81
C LYS A 463 14.91 6.66 -20.29
N ARG A 464 16.09 7.19 -20.64
CA ARG A 464 16.54 7.29 -22.04
C ARG A 464 16.74 5.89 -22.64
N ARG A 465 17.42 4.98 -21.92
CA ARG A 465 17.61 3.60 -22.37
C ARG A 465 16.28 2.88 -22.64
N LEU A 466 15.28 3.04 -21.77
CA LEU A 466 13.95 2.47 -21.96
C LEU A 466 13.26 3.00 -23.23
N ASN A 467 13.35 4.30 -23.47
CA ASN A 467 12.79 4.93 -24.66
C ASN A 467 13.46 4.43 -25.95
N ASP A 468 14.78 4.28 -25.94
CA ASP A 468 15.55 3.78 -27.08
C ASP A 468 15.26 2.29 -27.36
N ALA A 469 15.16 1.47 -26.31
CA ALA A 469 14.75 0.07 -26.42
C ALA A 469 13.32 -0.06 -26.98
N SER A 470 12.38 0.75 -26.48
CA SER A 470 10.99 0.74 -26.93
C SER A 470 10.85 1.16 -28.41
N ARG A 471 11.61 2.17 -28.85
CA ARG A 471 11.67 2.58 -30.26
C ARG A 471 12.22 1.48 -31.17
N SER A 472 13.29 0.82 -30.73
CA SER A 472 13.89 -0.30 -31.48
C SER A 472 12.91 -1.45 -31.65
N VAL A 473 12.15 -1.77 -30.60
CA VAL A 473 11.07 -2.77 -30.63
C VAL A 473 9.97 -2.40 -31.61
N ALA A 474 9.52 -1.14 -31.63
CA ALA A 474 8.48 -0.67 -32.53
C ALA A 474 8.94 -0.75 -34.00
N LEU A 475 10.17 -0.36 -34.29
CA LEU A 475 10.79 -0.45 -35.63
C LEU A 475 10.89 -1.90 -36.12
N ALA A 476 11.35 -2.82 -35.27
CA ALA A 476 11.43 -4.25 -35.60
C ALA A 476 10.04 -4.87 -35.88
N SER A 477 9.02 -4.47 -35.12
CA SER A 477 7.64 -4.93 -35.32
C SER A 477 7.04 -4.41 -36.63
N ALA A 478 7.34 -3.17 -37.02
CA ALA A 478 6.88 -2.55 -38.26
C ALA A 478 7.52 -3.17 -39.51
N ALA A 479 8.75 -3.67 -39.40
CA ALA A 479 9.45 -4.35 -40.50
C ALA A 479 8.94 -5.79 -40.75
N GLY A 480 8.30 -6.43 -39.77
CA GLY A 480 7.88 -7.84 -39.83
C GLY A 480 6.44 -8.09 -40.26
N THR A 481 5.57 -7.07 -40.33
CA THR A 481 4.13 -7.26 -40.60
C THR A 481 3.59 -6.26 -41.62
N GLY A 482 3.20 -6.75 -42.80
CA GLY A 482 2.38 -6.00 -43.77
C GLY A 482 0.89 -6.00 -43.42
N ALA A 483 0.54 -5.80 -42.14
CA ALA A 483 -0.84 -5.84 -41.66
C ALA A 483 -1.20 -4.58 -40.86
N MET A 484 -2.43 -4.11 -41.10
CA MET A 484 -2.95 -2.79 -40.74
C MET A 484 -2.86 -2.42 -39.25
N GLN A 485 -2.48 -1.16 -39.08
CA GLN A 485 -2.74 -0.22 -37.99
C GLN A 485 -3.81 -0.63 -36.96
N GLY A 486 -3.31 -0.83 -35.74
CA GLY A 486 -3.98 -0.43 -34.51
C GLY A 486 -2.98 0.37 -33.67
N ALA A 487 -2.51 1.52 -34.18
CA ALA A 487 -1.79 2.49 -33.37
C ALA A 487 -2.79 3.12 -32.39
N VAL A 488 -3.14 2.38 -31.33
CA VAL A 488 -3.85 2.96 -30.20
C VAL A 488 -2.86 3.87 -29.51
N SER A 489 -3.10 5.17 -29.66
CA SER A 489 -2.43 6.25 -28.93
C SER A 489 -2.23 5.86 -27.47
N GLY A 490 -0.98 5.58 -27.10
CA GLY A 490 -0.57 5.55 -25.72
C GLY A 490 -0.66 6.97 -25.18
N ASP A 491 -1.72 7.25 -24.43
CA ASP A 491 -1.89 8.44 -23.58
C ASP A 491 -3.18 8.24 -22.75
N ALA A 492 -3.29 7.09 -22.09
CA ALA A 492 -4.14 7.00 -20.91
C ALA A 492 -3.32 7.62 -19.77
N ALA A 493 -3.83 8.70 -19.19
CA ALA A 493 -3.23 9.28 -17.99
C ALA A 493 -3.10 8.19 -16.91
N PRO A 494 -2.02 8.16 -16.12
CA PRO A 494 -1.94 7.22 -15.00
C PRO A 494 -3.16 7.39 -14.11
N GLU A 495 -3.78 6.29 -13.67
CA GLU A 495 -4.62 6.28 -12.47
C GLU A 495 -3.75 6.62 -11.26
N VAL A 496 -4.26 7.53 -10.44
CA VAL A 496 -3.57 8.21 -9.35
C VAL A 496 -4.33 7.89 -8.08
N SER A 497 -3.63 7.55 -7.01
CA SER A 497 -4.32 7.23 -5.76
C SER A 497 -4.92 8.48 -5.12
N PRO A 498 -5.90 8.33 -4.20
CA PRO A 498 -6.41 9.46 -3.44
C PRO A 498 -5.32 10.27 -2.73
N VAL A 499 -4.35 9.57 -2.15
CA VAL A 499 -3.18 10.17 -1.48
C VAL A 499 -2.36 11.04 -2.44
N GLU A 500 -2.06 10.54 -3.63
CA GLU A 500 -1.27 11.30 -4.61
C GLU A 500 -2.01 12.50 -5.17
N SER A 501 -3.29 12.31 -5.51
CA SER A 501 -4.14 13.38 -6.04
C SER A 501 -4.24 14.52 -5.05
N LEU A 502 -4.41 14.21 -3.76
CA LEU A 502 -4.47 15.24 -2.71
C LEU A 502 -3.09 15.86 -2.45
N ALA A 503 -2.01 15.08 -2.37
CA ALA A 503 -0.66 15.61 -2.21
C ALA A 503 -0.26 16.56 -3.36
N TRP A 504 -0.66 16.23 -4.59
CA TRP A 504 -0.49 17.12 -5.75
C TRP A 504 -1.34 18.38 -5.63
N ALA A 505 -2.61 18.28 -5.24
CA ALA A 505 -3.47 19.44 -5.05
C ALA A 505 -2.87 20.41 -4.01
N VAL A 506 -2.37 19.89 -2.88
CA VAL A 506 -1.69 20.69 -1.85
C VAL A 506 -0.48 21.43 -2.41
N ARG A 507 0.34 20.75 -3.22
CA ARG A 507 1.52 21.35 -3.87
C ARG A 507 1.13 22.49 -4.81
N VAL A 508 0.12 22.26 -5.67
CA VAL A 508 -0.32 23.26 -6.65
C VAL A 508 -0.90 24.48 -5.96
N LEU A 509 -1.67 24.29 -4.88
CA LEU A 509 -2.21 25.40 -4.10
C LEU A 509 -1.12 26.18 -3.37
N ALA A 510 -0.09 25.51 -2.87
CA ALA A 510 1.04 26.15 -2.17
C ALA A 510 2.10 26.77 -3.11
N GLU A 511 1.88 26.80 -4.43
CA GLU A 511 2.87 27.29 -5.41
C GLU A 511 3.23 28.78 -5.19
N ASP A 512 2.29 29.57 -4.69
CA ASP A 512 2.52 30.98 -4.33
C ASP A 512 3.19 31.17 -2.94
N GLY A 513 3.50 30.06 -2.26
CA GLY A 513 4.14 30.05 -0.94
C GLY A 513 3.19 30.36 0.22
N VAL A 514 1.87 30.45 -0.01
CA VAL A 514 0.86 30.70 1.01
C VAL A 514 -0.29 29.69 0.86
N LEU A 515 -0.87 29.27 1.99
CA LEU A 515 -2.11 28.48 1.99
C LEU A 515 -3.04 29.13 2.99
N ASP A 516 -4.19 29.62 2.54
CA ASP A 516 -5.17 30.29 3.38
C ASP A 516 -5.95 29.28 4.26
N GLU A 517 -6.72 29.78 5.24
CA GLU A 517 -7.42 28.89 6.18
C GLU A 517 -8.56 28.10 5.50
N ALA A 518 -9.17 28.64 4.44
CA ALA A 518 -10.21 27.94 3.69
C ALA A 518 -9.62 26.79 2.87
N GLU A 519 -8.45 26.99 2.24
CA GLU A 519 -7.71 25.95 1.54
C GLU A 519 -7.26 24.85 2.50
N ARG A 520 -6.72 25.21 3.67
CA ARG A 520 -6.34 24.24 4.71
C ARG A 520 -7.52 23.41 5.19
N GLU A 521 -8.66 24.06 5.43
CA GLU A 521 -9.87 23.37 5.84
C GLU A 521 -10.40 22.44 4.74
N ALA A 522 -10.42 22.88 3.48
CA ALA A 522 -10.78 22.02 2.35
C ALA A 522 -9.87 20.78 2.26
N ILE A 523 -8.55 20.97 2.37
CA ILE A 523 -7.58 19.85 2.32
C ILE A 523 -7.84 18.88 3.48
N ARG A 524 -8.09 19.36 4.70
CA ARG A 524 -8.43 18.50 5.86
C ARG A 524 -9.73 17.73 5.65
N GLN A 525 -10.76 18.38 5.10
CA GLN A 525 -12.05 17.75 4.80
C GLN A 525 -11.89 16.64 3.75
N LEU A 526 -11.25 16.95 2.62
CA LEU A 526 -10.96 15.98 1.55
C LEU A 526 -10.14 14.79 2.06
N ALA A 527 -9.14 15.05 2.90
CA ALA A 527 -8.34 14.01 3.54
C ALA A 527 -9.18 13.11 4.43
N SER A 528 -10.00 13.71 5.31
CA SER A 528 -10.86 12.96 6.23
C SER A 528 -11.87 12.08 5.49
N LYS A 529 -12.46 12.58 4.40
CA LYS A 529 -13.41 11.87 3.54
C LYS A 529 -12.80 10.62 2.89
N ASN A 530 -11.48 10.62 2.71
CA ASN A 530 -10.71 9.54 2.09
C ASN A 530 -9.78 8.84 3.08
N ARG A 531 -10.02 9.03 4.39
CA ARG A 531 -9.28 8.38 5.49
C ARG A 531 -7.78 8.62 5.47
N ILE A 532 -7.36 9.75 4.92
CA ILE A 532 -5.99 10.25 4.99
C ILE A 532 -5.84 10.99 6.32
N SER A 533 -4.71 10.77 7.01
CA SER A 533 -4.49 11.33 8.34
C SER A 533 -4.24 12.84 8.32
N GLU A 534 -4.71 13.54 9.35
CA GLU A 534 -4.44 14.97 9.51
C GLU A 534 -2.93 15.25 9.67
N GLU A 535 -2.20 14.33 10.30
CA GLU A 535 -0.74 14.44 10.42
C GLU A 535 -0.05 14.41 9.05
N MET A 536 -0.50 13.53 8.15
CA MET A 536 0.03 13.41 6.79
C MET A 536 -0.29 14.67 5.96
N VAL A 537 -1.52 15.19 6.09
CA VAL A 537 -1.92 16.46 5.46
C VAL A 537 -1.04 17.61 5.92
N GLN A 538 -0.83 17.75 7.23
CA GLN A 538 -0.03 18.84 7.78
C GLN A 538 1.41 18.79 7.28
N GLN A 539 1.95 17.59 7.02
CA GLN A 539 3.27 17.43 6.42
C GLN A 539 3.31 17.87 4.98
N TRP A 540 2.34 17.49 4.16
CA TRP A 540 2.28 17.95 2.78
C TRP A 540 2.21 19.46 2.74
N VAL A 541 1.38 20.08 3.58
CA VAL A 541 1.30 21.54 3.70
C VAL A 541 2.67 22.13 4.09
N ASN A 542 3.33 21.61 5.11
CA ASN A 542 4.63 22.12 5.56
C ASN A 542 5.73 21.95 4.49
N GLN A 543 5.80 20.78 3.85
CA GLN A 543 6.77 20.47 2.80
C GLN A 543 6.50 21.26 1.52
N ALA A 544 5.23 21.49 1.18
CA ALA A 544 4.84 22.31 0.04
C ALA A 544 5.32 23.75 0.21
N LEU A 545 5.05 24.34 1.39
CA LEU A 545 5.46 25.70 1.73
C LEU A 545 6.99 25.85 1.77
N GLN A 546 7.73 24.79 2.07
CA GLN A 546 9.20 24.77 2.07
C GLN A 546 9.79 24.41 0.70
N SER A 547 8.97 24.16 -0.32
CA SER A 547 9.41 23.64 -1.64
C SER A 547 10.16 22.29 -1.55
N GLU A 548 9.96 21.55 -0.47
CA GLU A 548 10.60 20.25 -0.19
C GLU A 548 9.72 19.06 -0.59
N LEU A 549 8.45 19.28 -0.95
CA LEU A 549 7.63 18.23 -1.57
C LEU A 549 8.30 17.78 -2.89
N PRO A 550 8.62 16.48 -3.05
CA PRO A 550 9.21 15.97 -4.28
C PRO A 550 8.36 16.39 -5.49
N PRO A 551 8.96 16.78 -6.63
CA PRO A 551 8.20 17.14 -7.81
C PRO A 551 7.36 15.95 -8.27
N VAL A 552 6.03 16.10 -8.17
CA VAL A 552 5.14 15.32 -9.01
C VAL A 552 5.43 15.80 -10.43
N GLN A 553 5.90 14.90 -11.29
CA GLN A 553 6.17 15.19 -12.69
C GLN A 553 4.90 15.83 -13.23
N MET A 554 4.95 17.13 -13.52
CA MET A 554 3.75 17.88 -13.89
C MET A 554 3.12 17.15 -15.07
N PRO A 555 1.89 16.64 -14.90
CA PRO A 555 1.30 15.84 -15.95
C PRO A 555 1.17 16.71 -17.20
N ASP A 556 1.18 16.08 -18.38
CA ASP A 556 0.74 16.78 -19.58
C ASP A 556 -0.70 17.32 -19.37
N LYS A 557 -1.13 18.29 -20.19
CA LYS A 557 -2.46 18.92 -20.01
C LYS A 557 -3.60 17.90 -19.94
N LYS A 558 -3.45 16.74 -20.62
CA LYS A 558 -4.43 15.65 -20.61
C LYS A 558 -4.44 14.89 -19.28
N ALA A 559 -3.28 14.56 -18.72
CA ALA A 559 -3.22 13.93 -17.41
C ALA A 559 -3.62 14.90 -16.28
N GLN A 560 -3.38 16.21 -16.39
CA GLN A 560 -3.87 17.18 -15.39
C GLN A 560 -5.41 17.15 -15.25
N GLN A 561 -6.14 16.91 -16.35
CA GLN A 561 -7.60 16.72 -16.32
C GLN A 561 -8.00 15.42 -15.59
N GLY A 562 -7.21 14.35 -15.74
CA GLY A 562 -7.41 13.10 -14.99
C GLY A 562 -7.21 13.29 -13.49
N TRP A 563 -6.11 13.95 -13.09
CA TRP A 563 -5.81 14.24 -11.69
C TRP A 563 -6.87 15.15 -11.04
N LEU A 564 -7.33 16.18 -11.74
CA LEU A 564 -8.46 17.00 -11.28
C LEU A 564 -9.74 16.16 -11.14
N GLY A 565 -9.97 15.22 -12.06
CA GLY A 565 -11.04 14.24 -11.97
C GLY A 565 -10.99 13.44 -10.67
N GLU A 566 -9.81 12.95 -10.28
CA GLU A 566 -9.60 12.22 -9.03
C GLU A 566 -9.80 13.10 -7.79
N VAL A 567 -9.32 14.35 -7.80
CA VAL A 567 -9.59 15.30 -6.69
C VAL A 567 -11.09 15.61 -6.57
N VAL A 568 -11.81 15.65 -7.69
CA VAL A 568 -13.27 15.76 -7.69
C VAL A 568 -13.93 14.49 -7.16
N GLU A 569 -13.40 13.29 -7.45
CA GLU A 569 -13.89 12.03 -6.85
C GLU A 569 -13.66 11.98 -5.34
N ILE A 570 -12.49 12.43 -4.89
CA ILE A 570 -12.14 12.60 -3.47
C ILE A 570 -13.17 13.51 -2.79
N ALA A 571 -13.53 14.64 -3.40
CA ALA A 571 -14.54 15.55 -2.88
C ALA A 571 -15.93 14.91 -2.83
N LEU A 572 -16.31 14.21 -3.90
CA LEU A 572 -17.57 13.48 -4.02
C LEU A 572 -17.63 12.17 -3.20
N ALA A 573 -16.67 11.95 -2.29
CA ALA A 573 -16.63 10.79 -1.42
C ALA A 573 -17.92 10.56 -0.60
N ASP A 574 -18.62 11.63 -0.24
CA ASP A 574 -19.93 11.63 0.42
C ASP A 574 -21.08 12.01 -0.52
N ASN A 575 -20.82 12.02 -1.83
CA ASN A 575 -21.70 12.45 -2.92
C ASN A 575 -22.15 13.92 -2.82
N GLN A 576 -21.39 14.75 -2.10
CA GLN A 576 -21.61 16.19 -2.02
C GLN A 576 -20.26 16.90 -2.19
N VAL A 577 -20.30 18.13 -2.69
CA VAL A 577 -19.15 19.03 -2.67
C VAL A 577 -19.63 20.28 -1.98
N ASP A 578 -19.11 20.53 -0.78
CA ASP A 578 -19.48 21.70 0.01
C ASP A 578 -18.88 23.00 -0.56
N ASP A 579 -19.23 24.13 0.04
CA ASP A 579 -18.81 25.43 -0.46
C ASP A 579 -17.29 25.66 -0.34
N VAL A 580 -16.64 25.08 0.67
CA VAL A 580 -15.20 25.21 0.92
C VAL A 580 -14.43 24.35 -0.10
N GLU A 581 -14.85 23.10 -0.29
CA GLU A 581 -14.33 22.19 -1.32
C GLU A 581 -14.52 22.76 -2.72
N ARG A 582 -15.68 23.38 -3.02
CA ARG A 582 -15.93 24.06 -4.30
C ARG A 582 -14.96 25.21 -4.53
N GLN A 583 -14.62 25.97 -3.50
CA GLN A 583 -13.70 27.09 -3.62
C GLN A 583 -12.28 26.60 -3.93
N MET A 584 -11.82 25.59 -3.21
CA MET A 584 -10.53 24.94 -3.47
C MET A 584 -10.47 24.37 -4.91
N LEU A 585 -11.51 23.65 -5.35
CA LEU A 585 -11.56 23.11 -6.72
C LEU A 585 -11.54 24.21 -7.79
N LYS A 586 -12.12 25.39 -7.52
CA LYS A 586 -12.02 26.55 -8.43
C LYS A 586 -10.60 27.09 -8.51
N GLN A 587 -9.92 27.21 -7.38
CA GLN A 587 -8.53 27.68 -7.31
C GLN A 587 -7.61 26.71 -8.05
N LEU A 588 -7.74 25.41 -7.77
CA LEU A 588 -7.00 24.34 -8.43
C LEU A 588 -7.26 24.30 -9.94
N ALA A 589 -8.51 24.48 -10.39
CA ALA A 589 -8.81 24.55 -11.82
C ALA A 589 -8.19 25.79 -12.48
N SER A 590 -8.20 26.92 -11.77
CA SER A 590 -7.66 28.20 -12.28
C SER A 590 -6.15 28.14 -12.47
N SER A 591 -5.40 27.53 -11.54
CA SER A 591 -3.94 27.33 -11.68
C SER A 591 -3.58 26.42 -12.86
N LEU A 592 -4.49 25.52 -13.25
CA LEU A 592 -4.35 24.65 -14.42
C LEU A 592 -4.84 25.30 -15.73
N GLY A 593 -5.33 26.54 -15.69
CA GLY A 593 -5.90 27.24 -16.84
C GLY A 593 -7.24 26.67 -17.31
N MET A 594 -7.99 26.02 -16.41
CA MET A 594 -9.33 25.46 -16.66
C MET A 594 -10.43 26.36 -16.10
N SER A 595 -11.63 26.29 -16.68
CA SER A 595 -12.77 27.06 -16.22
C SER A 595 -13.59 26.31 -15.16
N TRP A 596 -14.35 27.04 -14.34
CA TRP A 596 -15.32 26.42 -13.42
C TRP A 596 -16.40 25.60 -14.15
N TYR A 597 -16.65 25.88 -15.43
CA TYR A 597 -17.55 25.09 -16.24
C TYR A 597 -17.01 23.66 -16.45
N ASP A 598 -15.71 23.52 -16.69
CA ASP A 598 -15.05 22.22 -16.88
C ASP A 598 -15.12 21.37 -15.62
N VAL A 599 -14.88 21.98 -14.45
CA VAL A 599 -15.02 21.30 -13.15
C VAL A 599 -16.45 20.83 -12.90
N ASN A 600 -17.45 21.68 -13.17
CA ASN A 600 -18.85 21.28 -13.01
C ASN A 600 -19.25 20.16 -13.97
N LEU A 601 -18.69 20.13 -15.18
CA LEU A 601 -18.92 19.06 -16.12
C LEU A 601 -18.37 17.73 -15.58
N VAL A 602 -17.17 17.75 -14.99
CA VAL A 602 -16.58 16.58 -14.32
C VAL A 602 -17.43 16.13 -13.12
N ILE A 603 -17.84 17.06 -12.24
CA ILE A 603 -18.73 16.78 -11.10
C ILE A 603 -20.02 16.13 -11.58
N ARG A 604 -20.69 16.72 -12.59
CA ARG A 604 -21.93 16.19 -13.14
C ARG A 604 -21.73 14.85 -13.82
N LYS A 605 -20.65 14.69 -14.59
CA LYS A 605 -20.33 13.44 -15.29
C LYS A 605 -20.13 12.30 -14.28
N LYS A 606 -19.40 12.53 -13.19
CA LYS A 606 -19.20 11.52 -12.13
C LYS A 606 -20.46 11.24 -11.32
N GLN A 607 -21.32 12.24 -11.11
CA GLN A 607 -22.64 12.04 -10.49
C GLN A 607 -23.66 11.31 -11.39
N LEU A 608 -23.48 11.34 -12.73
CA LEU A 608 -24.38 10.74 -13.72
C LEU A 608 -23.87 9.42 -14.31
N HIS A 609 -22.55 9.23 -14.37
CA HIS A 609 -21.84 8.06 -14.90
C HIS A 609 -20.74 7.63 -13.91
N PRO A 610 -20.98 6.61 -13.05
CA PRO A 610 -19.89 5.95 -12.33
C PRO A 610 -18.89 5.35 -13.34
N PRO A 611 -17.61 5.17 -12.96
CA PRO A 611 -16.53 4.88 -13.90
C PRO A 611 -16.62 3.43 -14.42
N ASP A 612 -17.44 3.18 -15.45
CA ASP A 612 -17.22 2.11 -16.44
C ASP A 612 -18.23 2.16 -17.61
N ALA A 613 -18.23 3.25 -18.38
CA ALA A 613 -18.80 3.22 -19.73
C ALA A 613 -17.66 3.09 -20.72
N THR A 614 -17.07 1.89 -20.81
CA THR A 614 -16.31 1.52 -22.00
C THR A 614 -17.27 1.60 -23.19
N GLU A 615 -16.86 2.33 -24.23
CA GLU A 615 -17.57 2.39 -25.50
C GLU A 615 -17.72 0.97 -26.05
N THR A 616 -18.90 0.40 -25.90
CA THR A 616 -19.35 -0.71 -26.73
C THR A 616 -19.50 -0.17 -28.15
N THR A 617 -18.50 -0.37 -29.00
CA THR A 617 -18.74 -0.39 -30.45
C THR A 617 -19.68 -1.56 -30.76
N PRO A 618 -20.82 -1.33 -31.43
CA PRO A 618 -21.66 -2.42 -31.88
C PRO A 618 -21.09 -3.06 -33.16
N VAL A 619 -21.18 -4.39 -33.17
CA VAL A 619 -20.94 -5.38 -34.25
C VAL A 619 -19.52 -5.90 -34.38
#